data_AF-A0A5C7JNX2-F1
#
_entry.id   AF-A0A5C7JNX2-F1
#
_cell.length_a   1.000
_cell.length_b   1.000
_cell.length_c   1.000
_cell.angle_alpha   90.00
_cell.angle_beta   90.00
_cell.angle_gamma   90.00
#
_symmetry.space_group_name_H-M   'P 1'
#
loop_
_entity.id
_entity.type
_entity.pdbx_description
1 polymer ?
#
loop_
_entity_poly.entity_id
_entity_poly.type
_entity_poly.pdbx_seq_one_letter_code
_entity_poly.pdbx_strand_id
1 'polypeptide(L)'
;MTTSKVADETISNEMKTRIKFEGDAGIIPEDIFKPHVDPDFFDALAVVQQQQQKLTACLSRAFGEGSIEHMQQNPDINSVSGEAKFGTNAINLCVRRQRTYPAPANSESKEPIVVYGDSTVGVRVSDDGSLRATREHLKDFAKRAFGNA
;
A
#
# COMPACT_ATOMS: atom_id res chain seq x y z
N MET A 1 -7.01 11.76 29.46
CA MET A 1 -5.91 12.46 28.80
C MET A 1 -5.94 12.08 27.33
N THR A 2 -6.28 13.02 26.46
CA THR A 2 -6.22 12.82 24.99
C THR A 2 -4.75 12.74 24.60
N THR A 3 -4.24 11.51 24.46
CA THR A 3 -2.99 11.26 23.76
C THR A 3 -3.13 11.88 22.38
N SER A 4 -2.30 12.88 22.09
CA SER A 4 -2.17 13.45 20.76
C SER A 4 -1.90 12.30 19.80
N LYS A 5 -2.72 12.15 18.75
CA LYS A 5 -2.51 11.13 17.70
C LYS A 5 -1.31 11.46 16.78
N VAL A 6 -0.58 12.53 17.06
CA VAL A 6 0.62 12.89 16.30
C VAL A 6 1.70 11.86 16.60
N ALA A 7 2.56 11.60 15.60
CA ALA A 7 3.74 10.76 15.79
C ALA A 7 4.56 11.21 17.02
N ASP A 8 5.23 10.26 17.68
CA ASP A 8 6.05 10.54 18.84
C ASP A 8 7.05 11.66 18.55
N GLU A 9 6.93 12.77 19.27
CA GLU A 9 7.72 13.97 19.05
C GLU A 9 9.20 13.77 19.41
N THR A 10 9.48 12.90 20.38
CA THR A 10 10.86 12.55 20.77
C THR A 10 11.54 11.83 19.62
N ILE A 11 10.93 10.74 19.14
CA ILE A 11 11.47 9.94 18.02
C ILE A 11 11.56 10.81 16.76
N SER A 12 10.54 11.61 16.47
CA SER A 12 10.52 12.49 15.30
C SER A 12 11.65 13.52 15.33
N ASN A 13 11.95 14.09 16.51
CA ASN A 13 13.05 15.04 16.66
C ASN A 13 14.42 14.36 16.51
N GLU A 14 14.61 13.17 17.07
CA GLU A 14 15.84 12.38 16.91
C GLU A 14 16.08 12.06 15.43
N MET A 15 15.07 11.55 14.72
CA MET A 15 15.12 11.29 13.28
C MET A 15 15.46 12.55 12.47
N LYS A 16 14.82 13.68 12.78
CA LYS A 16 15.06 14.97 12.11
C LYS A 16 16.52 15.41 12.18
N THR A 17 17.24 15.11 13.25
CA THR A 17 18.68 15.46 13.36
C THR A 17 19.58 14.63 12.44
N ARG A 18 19.12 13.45 12.01
CA ARG A 18 19.88 12.52 11.17
C ARG A 18 19.55 12.65 9.68
N ILE A 19 18.40 13.21 9.34
CA ILE A 19 18.01 13.50 7.96
C ILE A 19 18.88 14.65 7.45
N LYS A 20 19.54 14.45 6.30
CA LYS A 20 20.30 15.49 5.62
C LYS A 20 19.49 16.05 4.46
N PHE A 21 19.68 17.32 4.17
CA PHE A 21 19.02 17.98 3.03
C PHE A 21 20.10 18.48 2.07
N GLU A 22 20.02 18.05 0.81
CA GLU A 22 20.91 18.47 -0.29
C GLU A 22 20.04 18.99 -1.44
N GLY A 23 20.02 20.33 -1.62
CA GLY A 23 19.11 20.96 -2.58
C GLY A 23 17.65 20.74 -2.21
N ASP A 24 16.88 20.12 -3.11
CA ASP A 24 15.48 19.73 -2.93
C ASP A 24 15.29 18.28 -2.44
N ALA A 25 16.38 17.56 -2.15
CA ALA A 25 16.35 16.17 -1.72
C ALA A 25 16.58 16.01 -0.21
N GLY A 26 15.73 15.19 0.42
CA GLY A 26 15.94 14.68 1.79
C GLY A 26 16.61 13.32 1.75
N ILE A 27 17.82 13.21 2.30
CA ILE A 27 18.59 11.98 2.40
C ILE A 27 18.31 11.35 3.77
N ILE A 28 17.61 10.21 3.73
CA ILE A 28 17.21 9.45 4.90
C ILE A 28 18.20 8.29 5.10
N PRO A 29 18.90 8.20 6.24
CA PRO A 29 19.75 7.06 6.55
C PRO A 29 18.96 5.75 6.58
N GLU A 30 19.52 4.67 6.02
CA GLU A 30 18.86 3.35 5.95
C GLU A 30 18.54 2.76 7.33
N ASP A 31 19.32 3.13 8.35
CA ASP A 31 19.22 2.67 9.71
C ASP A 31 18.41 3.63 10.62
N ILE A 32 17.72 4.63 10.04
CA ILE A 32 17.02 5.67 10.81
C ILE A 32 16.04 5.11 11.84
N PHE A 33 15.45 3.94 11.56
CA PHE A 33 14.48 3.28 12.44
C PHE A 33 15.12 2.32 13.46
N LYS A 34 16.35 1.84 13.24
CA LYS A 34 16.97 0.79 14.08
C LYS A 34 17.04 1.15 15.58
N PRO A 35 17.35 2.39 15.99
CA PRO A 35 17.40 2.74 17.41
C PRO A 35 16.04 2.76 18.12
N HIS A 36 14.92 2.74 17.37
CA HIS A 36 13.57 2.96 17.90
C HIS A 36 12.69 1.72 17.87
N VAL A 37 13.27 0.57 17.54
CA VAL A 37 12.57 -0.72 17.48
C VAL A 37 13.38 -1.77 18.23
N ASP A 38 12.73 -2.86 18.61
CA ASP A 38 13.41 -3.97 19.26
C ASP A 38 14.52 -4.57 18.36
N PRO A 39 15.61 -5.12 18.93
CA PRO A 39 16.73 -5.65 18.15
C PRO A 39 16.34 -6.67 17.06
N ASP A 40 15.34 -7.51 17.34
CA ASP A 40 14.88 -8.56 16.42
C ASP A 40 13.69 -8.12 15.55
N PHE A 41 13.29 -6.83 15.62
CA PHE A 41 12.09 -6.34 14.94
C PHE A 41 12.14 -6.53 13.43
N PHE A 42 13.26 -6.22 12.78
CA PHE A 42 13.37 -6.32 11.32
C PHE A 42 13.38 -7.77 10.83
N ASP A 43 13.97 -8.68 11.59
CA ASP A 43 13.95 -10.11 11.27
C ASP A 43 12.54 -10.67 11.42
N ALA A 44 11.85 -10.32 12.52
CA ALA A 44 10.44 -10.67 12.70
C ALA A 44 9.54 -10.07 11.61
N LEU A 45 9.78 -8.80 11.23
CA LEU A 45 9.06 -8.11 10.17
C LEU A 45 9.26 -8.80 8.81
N ALA A 46 10.49 -9.21 8.48
CA ALA A 46 10.80 -9.92 7.24
C ALA A 46 10.03 -11.25 7.17
N VAL A 47 9.97 -12.00 8.29
CA VAL A 47 9.17 -13.23 8.37
C VAL A 47 7.69 -12.95 8.15
N VAL A 48 7.13 -11.93 8.80
CA VAL A 48 5.72 -11.54 8.62
C VAL A 48 5.44 -11.14 7.17
N GLN A 49 6.31 -10.35 6.55
CA GLN A 49 6.19 -9.93 5.16
C GLN A 49 6.23 -11.13 4.20
N GLN A 50 7.16 -12.08 4.42
CA GLN A 50 7.25 -13.29 3.61
C GLN A 50 5.97 -14.13 3.72
N GLN A 51 5.44 -14.32 4.93
CA GLN A 51 4.18 -15.04 5.13
C GLN A 51 2.99 -14.31 4.50
N GLN A 52 2.93 -12.99 4.63
CA GLN A 52 1.88 -12.17 4.02
C GLN A 52 1.90 -12.28 2.49
N GLN A 53 3.08 -12.24 1.86
CA GLN A 53 3.21 -12.45 0.41
C GLN A 53 2.71 -13.84 -0.01
N LYS A 54 3.14 -14.89 0.71
CA LYS A 54 2.72 -16.27 0.44
C LYS A 54 1.21 -16.43 0.56
N LEU A 55 0.62 -15.97 1.65
CA LEU A 55 -0.83 -16.06 1.88
C LEU A 55 -1.62 -15.26 0.86
N THR A 56 -1.16 -14.06 0.49
CA THR A 56 -1.79 -13.23 -0.54
C THR A 56 -1.78 -13.95 -1.90
N ALA A 57 -0.66 -14.58 -2.27
CA ALA A 57 -0.57 -15.36 -3.51
C ALA A 57 -1.49 -16.58 -3.49
N CYS A 58 -1.52 -17.33 -2.38
CA CYS A 58 -2.43 -18.47 -2.21
C CYS A 58 -3.91 -18.06 -2.32
N LEU A 59 -4.30 -16.98 -1.61
CA LEU A 59 -5.65 -16.47 -1.65
C LEU A 59 -6.03 -15.95 -3.04
N SER A 60 -5.15 -15.19 -3.69
CA SER A 60 -5.38 -14.68 -5.05
C SER A 60 -5.59 -15.81 -6.04
N ARG A 61 -4.83 -16.90 -5.91
CA ARG A 61 -4.99 -18.08 -6.77
C ARG A 61 -6.35 -18.75 -6.52
N ALA A 62 -6.64 -19.09 -5.27
CA ALA A 62 -7.89 -19.77 -4.91
C ALA A 62 -9.13 -18.94 -5.29
N PHE A 63 -9.11 -17.63 -5.01
CA PHE A 63 -10.17 -16.71 -5.40
C PHE A 63 -10.27 -16.56 -6.91
N GLY A 64 -9.12 -16.48 -7.61
CA GLY A 64 -9.03 -16.43 -9.07
C GLY A 64 -9.70 -17.61 -9.75
N GLU A 65 -9.26 -18.81 -9.40
CA GLU A 65 -9.78 -20.09 -9.93
C GLU A 65 -11.29 -20.21 -9.64
N GLY A 66 -11.71 -20.01 -8.39
CA GLY A 66 -13.13 -20.07 -8.01
C GLY A 66 -14.00 -18.99 -8.68
N SER A 67 -13.46 -17.79 -8.91
CA SER A 67 -14.17 -16.72 -9.63
C SER A 67 -14.37 -17.07 -11.10
N ILE A 68 -13.38 -17.68 -11.75
CA ILE A 68 -13.46 -18.11 -13.14
C ILE A 68 -14.49 -19.23 -13.28
N GLU A 69 -14.45 -20.24 -12.42
CA GLU A 69 -15.44 -21.32 -12.39
C GLU A 69 -16.86 -20.77 -12.17
N HIS A 70 -17.02 -19.84 -11.23
CA HIS A 70 -18.30 -19.19 -10.96
C HIS A 70 -18.81 -18.42 -12.18
N MET A 71 -17.97 -17.62 -12.83
CA MET A 71 -18.35 -16.92 -14.07
C MET A 71 -18.65 -17.88 -15.22
N GLN A 72 -17.92 -18.99 -15.34
CA GLN A 72 -18.22 -20.00 -16.36
C GLN A 72 -19.64 -20.56 -16.21
N GLN A 73 -20.08 -20.82 -14.98
CA GLN A 73 -21.41 -21.31 -14.66
C GLN A 73 -22.50 -20.23 -14.71
N ASN A 74 -22.12 -18.95 -14.60
CA ASN A 74 -23.02 -17.81 -14.55
C ASN A 74 -22.63 -16.79 -15.63
N PRO A 75 -23.09 -16.97 -16.90
CA PRO A 75 -22.65 -16.17 -18.06
C PRO A 75 -22.93 -14.66 -17.96
N ASP A 76 -23.92 -14.29 -17.15
CA ASP A 76 -24.33 -12.91 -16.86
C ASP A 76 -23.37 -12.17 -15.93
N ILE A 77 -22.52 -12.91 -15.19
CA ILE A 77 -21.53 -12.33 -14.29
C ILE A 77 -20.24 -12.02 -15.06
N ASN A 78 -19.88 -10.74 -15.09
CA ASN A 78 -18.68 -10.24 -15.77
C ASN A 78 -17.47 -10.06 -14.85
N SER A 79 -17.69 -10.04 -13.53
CA SER A 79 -16.63 -9.90 -12.55
C SER A 79 -17.05 -10.38 -11.17
N VAL A 80 -16.10 -10.88 -10.40
CA VAL A 80 -16.25 -11.27 -9.00
C VAL A 80 -15.26 -10.46 -8.18
N SER A 81 -15.69 -9.93 -7.03
CA SER A 81 -14.84 -9.14 -6.14
C SER A 81 -14.97 -9.64 -4.70
N GLY A 82 -13.90 -9.50 -3.93
CA GLY A 82 -13.84 -9.95 -2.55
C GLY A 82 -12.84 -9.14 -1.73
N GLU A 83 -13.04 -9.18 -0.41
CA GLU A 83 -12.12 -8.61 0.58
C GLU A 83 -11.80 -9.67 1.62
N ALA A 84 -10.52 -9.79 1.98
CA ALA A 84 -10.08 -10.58 3.12
C ALA A 84 -9.28 -9.71 4.07
N LYS A 85 -9.58 -9.80 5.38
CA LYS A 85 -8.83 -9.09 6.43
C LYS A 85 -7.72 -9.97 6.97
N PHE A 86 -6.54 -9.40 7.18
CA PHE A 86 -5.40 -10.04 7.81
C PHE A 86 -4.70 -9.04 8.73
N GLY A 87 -4.91 -9.20 10.04
CA GLY A 87 -4.47 -8.20 11.03
C GLY A 87 -5.15 -6.84 10.80
N THR A 88 -4.35 -5.78 10.72
CA THR A 88 -4.79 -4.42 10.36
C THR A 88 -4.84 -4.17 8.85
N ASN A 89 -4.45 -5.16 8.05
CA ASN A 89 -4.43 -5.06 6.60
C ASN A 89 -5.69 -5.67 5.98
N ALA A 90 -6.06 -5.16 4.80
CA ALA A 90 -7.10 -5.74 3.97
C ALA A 90 -6.54 -6.06 2.57
N ILE A 91 -6.86 -7.24 2.07
CA ILE A 91 -6.56 -7.69 0.71
C ILE A 91 -7.85 -7.59 -0.09
N ASN A 92 -7.83 -6.73 -1.11
CA ASN A 92 -8.92 -6.57 -2.08
C ASN A 92 -8.59 -7.38 -3.33
N LEU A 93 -9.56 -8.16 -3.79
CA LEU A 93 -9.43 -9.06 -4.93
C LEU A 93 -10.54 -8.75 -5.92
N CYS A 94 -10.20 -8.66 -7.20
CA CYS A 94 -11.20 -8.54 -8.26
C CYS A 94 -10.72 -9.35 -9.47
N VAL A 95 -11.60 -10.19 -9.99
CA VAL A 95 -11.37 -11.02 -11.18
C VAL A 95 -12.46 -10.68 -12.18
N ARG A 96 -12.07 -10.35 -13.41
CA ARG A 96 -12.98 -10.03 -14.51
C ARG A 96 -12.92 -11.14 -15.55
N ARG A 97 -14.07 -11.43 -16.15
CA ARG A 97 -14.18 -12.40 -17.25
C ARG A 97 -13.26 -11.99 -18.40
N GLN A 98 -13.33 -10.72 -18.79
CA GLN A 98 -12.44 -10.14 -19.77
C GLN A 98 -12.23 -8.65 -19.53
N ARG A 99 -11.11 -8.12 -20.02
CA ARG A 99 -10.84 -6.69 -20.08
C ARG A 99 -10.15 -6.35 -21.39
N THR A 100 -10.56 -5.23 -21.97
CA THR A 100 -9.97 -4.71 -23.20
C THR A 100 -9.01 -3.58 -22.86
N TYR A 101 -7.80 -3.65 -23.40
CA TYR A 101 -6.77 -2.64 -23.28
C TYR A 101 -6.51 -2.00 -24.66
N PRO A 102 -6.22 -0.70 -24.72
CA PRO A 102 -5.81 -0.07 -25.97
C PRO A 102 -4.53 -0.71 -26.50
N ALA A 103 -4.39 -0.74 -27.83
CA ALA A 103 -3.16 -1.20 -28.47
C ALA A 103 -1.94 -0.39 -27.97
N PRO A 104 -0.77 -1.01 -27.75
CA PRO A 104 0.44 -0.30 -27.41
C PRO A 104 0.76 0.76 -28.46
N ALA A 105 1.24 1.94 -28.05
CA ALA A 105 1.50 3.06 -28.95
C ALA A 105 2.41 2.67 -30.14
N ASN A 106 3.40 1.82 -29.87
CA ASN A 106 4.40 1.36 -30.84
C ASN A 106 4.06 0.01 -31.51
N SER A 107 2.85 -0.51 -31.32
CA SER A 107 2.39 -1.74 -31.98
C SER A 107 2.06 -1.46 -33.45
N GLU A 108 2.45 -2.39 -34.34
CA GLU A 108 2.05 -2.40 -35.75
C GLU A 108 0.52 -2.58 -35.89
N SER A 109 -0.08 -3.43 -35.06
CA SER A 109 -1.54 -3.55 -34.95
C SER A 109 -2.11 -2.47 -34.05
N LYS A 110 -3.21 -1.83 -34.49
CA LYS A 110 -3.99 -0.88 -33.70
C LYS A 110 -5.25 -1.50 -33.07
N GLU A 111 -5.41 -2.82 -33.18
CA GLU A 111 -6.53 -3.52 -32.57
C GLU A 111 -6.38 -3.59 -31.03
N PRO A 112 -7.48 -3.43 -30.28
CA PRO A 112 -7.46 -3.57 -28.83
C PRO A 112 -7.07 -4.98 -28.38
N ILE A 113 -6.32 -5.09 -27.29
CA ILE A 113 -5.93 -6.37 -26.70
C ILE A 113 -7.04 -6.80 -25.72
N VAL A 114 -7.59 -7.99 -25.93
CA VAL A 114 -8.56 -8.60 -25.00
C VAL A 114 -7.84 -9.60 -24.10
N VAL A 115 -7.94 -9.40 -22.78
CA VAL A 115 -7.37 -10.27 -21.75
C VAL A 115 -8.51 -10.96 -21.03
N TYR A 116 -8.47 -12.29 -20.93
CA TYR A 116 -9.44 -13.10 -20.19
C TYR A 116 -8.93 -13.41 -18.78
N GLY A 117 -9.82 -13.43 -17.79
CA GLY A 117 -9.44 -13.70 -16.40
C GLY A 117 -8.55 -12.61 -15.78
N ASP A 118 -8.70 -11.36 -16.22
CA ASP A 118 -7.97 -10.20 -15.68
C ASP A 118 -8.18 -10.12 -14.16
N SER A 119 -7.11 -10.29 -13.39
CA SER A 119 -7.16 -10.26 -11.93
C SER A 119 -6.37 -9.08 -11.38
N THR A 120 -6.90 -8.48 -10.31
CA THR A 120 -6.26 -7.39 -9.59
C THR A 120 -6.27 -7.67 -8.10
N VAL A 121 -5.12 -7.43 -7.46
CA VAL A 121 -4.92 -7.62 -6.03
C VAL A 121 -4.39 -6.32 -5.44
N GLY A 122 -5.06 -5.81 -4.40
CA GLY A 122 -4.65 -4.60 -3.68
C GLY A 122 -4.52 -4.87 -2.19
N VAL A 123 -3.37 -4.56 -1.61
CA VAL A 123 -3.16 -4.62 -0.15
C VAL A 123 -3.29 -3.20 0.41
N ARG A 124 -4.21 -3.02 1.35
CA ARG A 124 -4.38 -1.77 2.09
C ARG A 124 -3.92 -1.98 3.53
N VAL A 125 -3.05 -1.10 4.01
CA VAL A 125 -2.69 -0.99 5.43
C VAL A 125 -3.60 0.05 6.07
N SER A 126 -4.25 -0.30 7.19
CA SER A 126 -5.07 0.67 7.94
C SER A 126 -4.17 1.65 8.69
N ASP A 127 -4.36 2.95 8.44
CA ASP A 127 -3.83 4.03 9.28
C ASP A 127 -4.77 4.25 10.48
N ASP A 128 -4.22 4.49 11.66
CA ASP A 128 -4.97 4.80 12.88
C ASP A 128 -5.37 6.30 12.97
N GLY A 129 -5.00 7.05 11.92
CA GLY A 129 -5.21 8.49 11.77
C GLY A 129 -3.99 9.31 12.20
N SER A 130 -2.89 8.68 12.62
CA SER A 130 -1.66 9.36 12.98
C SER A 130 -1.05 10.11 11.80
N LEU A 131 -1.06 9.52 10.59
CA LEU A 131 -0.57 10.21 9.39
C LEU A 131 -1.40 11.43 9.03
N ARG A 132 -2.72 11.39 9.29
CA ARG A 132 -3.59 12.57 9.11
C ARG A 132 -3.24 13.65 10.14
N ALA A 133 -3.05 13.29 11.40
CA ALA A 133 -2.67 14.23 12.45
C ALA A 133 -1.31 14.88 12.16
N THR A 134 -0.31 14.10 11.74
CA THR A 134 1.02 14.60 11.33
C THR A 134 0.91 15.57 10.15
N ARG A 135 0.03 15.30 9.17
CA ARG A 135 -0.21 16.24 8.06
C ARG A 135 -0.74 17.59 8.52
N GLU A 136 -1.71 17.62 9.45
CA GLU A 136 -2.20 18.89 10.00
C GLU A 136 -1.11 19.62 10.80
N HIS A 137 -0.33 18.89 11.61
CA HIS A 137 0.83 19.46 12.32
C HIS A 137 1.83 20.13 11.36
N LEU A 138 2.16 19.49 10.23
CA LEU A 138 3.08 20.05 9.23
C LEU A 138 2.51 21.28 8.54
N LYS A 139 1.20 21.35 8.28
CA LYS A 139 0.56 22.56 7.75
C LYS A 139 0.70 23.73 8.72
N ASP A 140 0.45 23.50 10.01
CA ASP A 140 0.59 24.53 11.05
C ASP A 140 2.05 24.96 11.23
N PHE A 141 2.99 24.02 11.13
CA PHE A 141 4.42 24.30 11.14
C PHE A 141 4.82 25.17 9.94
N ALA A 142 4.41 24.79 8.73
CA ALA A 142 4.68 25.55 7.51
C ALA A 142 4.04 26.95 7.55
N LYS A 143 2.80 27.07 8.03
CA LYS A 143 2.14 28.38 8.20
C LYS A 143 2.93 29.30 9.13
N ARG A 144 3.50 28.78 10.21
CA ARG A 144 4.35 29.57 11.11
C ARG A 144 5.69 29.95 10.46
N ALA A 145 6.28 29.05 9.69
CA ALA A 145 7.57 29.27 9.04
C ALA A 145 7.49 30.25 7.86
N PHE A 146 6.41 30.18 7.07
CA PHE A 146 6.30 30.90 5.80
C PHE A 146 5.14 31.90 5.75
N GLY A 147 4.18 31.82 6.66
CA GLY A 147 2.94 32.62 6.61
C GLY A 147 3.04 34.05 7.14
N ASN A 148 4.22 34.46 7.63
CA ASN A 148 4.53 35.85 8.01
C ASN A 148 5.52 36.52 7.03
N ALA A 149 5.76 35.91 5.87
CA ALA A 149 6.57 36.48 4.79
C ALA A 149 5.71 37.36 3.87
#